data_AF-A0A8H6QHS5-F1
#
_entry.id   AF-A0A8H6QHS5-F1
#
_cell.length_a   1.000
_cell.length_b   1.000
_cell.length_c   1.000
_cell.angle_alpha   90.00
_cell.angle_beta   90.00
_cell.angle_gamma   90.00
#
_symmetry.space_group_name_H-M   'P 1'
#
loop_
_entity.id
_entity.type
_entity.pdbx_description
1 polymer ?
#
loop_
_entity_poly.entity_id
_entity_poly.type
_entity_poly.pdbx_seq_one_letter_code
_entity_poly.pdbx_strand_id
1 'polypeptide(L)'
;MQLSFLRRTVVGPAILRVQDVKIGARISTIHVTLSQRPDRPGTANDKDDLEVKVVGYITVSPPEMEEGPICKGTWALSPPPVPGSLANGSVNLAALAANGTDGAWVRLPRPPPALTAPQHLEIYAPRRKGPKTLESRQKQVVDQWARFTPGGKTVARWSNEAVMFLADTFPAALDRLGAMETSRLRAKEELRGRQLKGNAEDKETFWYPTVTLNIDLKTRIPPEGVEWLHTRVVTRMLRGSRADLDVVILDPEGELIALSTQVALVVDASRNTKGRAGPEKL
;
A
#
# COMPACT_ATOMS: atom_id res chain seq x y z
N MET A 1 10.98 -8.98 4.87
CA MET A 1 9.83 -9.89 4.63
C MET A 1 9.50 -9.89 3.15
N GLN A 2 9.19 -11.06 2.58
CA GLN A 2 8.83 -11.23 1.17
C GLN A 2 7.55 -12.04 1.07
N LEU A 3 6.51 -11.47 0.47
CA LEU A 3 5.19 -12.09 0.33
C LEU A 3 4.83 -12.27 -1.15
N SER A 4 4.17 -13.38 -1.47
CA SER A 4 3.52 -13.63 -2.75
C SER A 4 2.04 -13.91 -2.55
N PHE A 5 1.20 -13.12 -3.21
CA PHE A 5 -0.25 -13.24 -3.19
C PHE A 5 -0.68 -14.12 -4.35
N LEU A 6 -0.95 -15.40 -4.07
CA LEU A 6 -1.26 -16.39 -5.08
C LEU A 6 -2.73 -16.32 -5.50
N ARG A 7 -3.61 -16.04 -4.54
CA ARG A 7 -5.07 -16.02 -4.72
C ARG A 7 -5.71 -14.97 -3.81
N ARG A 8 -6.89 -14.52 -4.19
CA ARG A 8 -7.72 -13.62 -3.37
C ARG A 8 -8.07 -14.27 -2.03
N THR A 9 -8.00 -13.49 -0.96
CA THR A 9 -8.52 -13.83 0.37
C THR A 9 -9.95 -13.31 0.55
N VAL A 10 -10.69 -13.92 1.47
CA VAL A 10 -12.05 -13.50 1.84
C VAL A 10 -12.15 -13.27 3.34
N VAL A 11 -13.16 -12.50 3.75
CA VAL A 11 -13.47 -12.33 5.17
C VAL A 11 -13.83 -13.69 5.76
N GLY A 12 -13.21 -14.02 6.87
CA GLY A 12 -13.45 -15.28 7.57
C GLY A 12 -12.16 -15.94 8.05
N PRO A 13 -12.28 -17.18 8.57
CA PRO A 13 -11.15 -17.90 9.13
C PRO A 13 -10.03 -18.12 8.10
N ALA A 14 -8.79 -18.08 8.58
CA ALA A 14 -7.61 -18.45 7.82
C ALA A 14 -6.68 -19.29 8.71
N ILE A 15 -5.94 -20.20 8.10
CA ILE A 15 -4.91 -20.99 8.77
C ILE A 15 -3.56 -20.46 8.36
N LEU A 16 -2.80 -19.99 9.35
CA LEU A 16 -1.39 -19.65 9.20
C LEU A 16 -0.55 -20.87 9.58
N ARG A 17 0.24 -21.39 8.64
CA ARG A 17 1.24 -22.41 8.91
C ARG A 17 2.61 -21.76 8.91
N VAL A 18 3.31 -21.84 10.04
CA VAL A 18 4.70 -21.39 10.18
C VAL A 18 5.60 -22.60 10.11
N GLN A 19 6.62 -22.52 9.26
CA GLN A 19 7.67 -23.50 9.14
C GLN A 19 9.01 -22.84 9.42
N ASP A 20 9.75 -23.42 10.35
CA ASP A 20 11.12 -23.04 10.62
C ASP A 20 12.00 -23.47 9.45
N VAL A 21 12.52 -22.49 8.69
CA VAL A 21 13.43 -22.76 7.55
C VAL A 21 14.86 -22.78 8.05
N LYS A 22 15.21 -21.78 8.86
CA LYS A 22 16.50 -21.66 9.54
C LYS A 22 16.30 -20.92 10.85
N ILE A 23 16.66 -21.56 11.96
CA ILE A 23 16.69 -20.90 13.27
C ILE A 23 18.14 -20.61 13.63
N GLY A 24 18.41 -19.36 13.97
CA GLY A 24 19.75 -18.90 14.33
C GLY A 24 19.68 -17.83 15.41
N ALA A 25 20.74 -17.76 16.21
CA ALA A 25 20.82 -16.84 17.36
C ALA A 25 20.75 -15.35 16.95
N ARG A 26 21.22 -15.00 15.74
CA ARG A 26 21.16 -13.62 15.23
C ARG A 26 20.06 -13.39 14.21
N ILE A 27 19.84 -14.38 13.34
CA ILE A 27 18.91 -14.27 12.23
C ILE A 27 18.19 -15.61 12.12
N SER A 28 16.87 -15.54 12.14
CA SER A 28 16.00 -16.67 11.85
C SER A 28 15.14 -16.36 10.63
N THR A 29 14.92 -17.37 9.79
CA THR A 29 14.05 -17.29 8.63
C THR A 29 12.93 -18.31 8.81
N ILE A 30 11.70 -17.84 8.71
CA ILE A 30 10.49 -18.67 8.72
C ILE A 30 9.79 -18.57 7.37
N HIS A 31 9.17 -19.67 6.96
CA HIS A 31 8.24 -19.70 5.85
C HIS A 31 6.82 -19.73 6.41
N VAL A 32 5.98 -18.79 5.98
CA VAL A 32 4.60 -18.65 6.43
C VAL A 32 3.65 -18.83 5.26
N THR A 33 2.67 -19.71 5.44
CA THR A 33 1.61 -19.96 4.47
C THR A 33 0.27 -19.57 5.07
N LEU A 34 -0.51 -18.75 4.36
CA LEU A 34 -1.91 -18.47 4.68
C LEU A 34 -2.81 -19.30 3.76
N SER A 35 -3.62 -20.17 4.35
CA SER A 35 -4.61 -20.97 3.64
C SER A 35 -6.03 -20.61 4.07
N GLN A 36 -6.94 -20.59 3.11
CA GLN A 36 -8.38 -20.43 3.32
C GLN A 36 -9.13 -21.41 2.43
N ARG A 37 -10.41 -21.65 2.74
CA ARG A 37 -11.28 -22.39 1.83
C ARG A 37 -11.33 -21.72 0.44
N PRO A 38 -11.52 -22.48 -0.64
CA PRO A 38 -11.82 -21.92 -1.94
C PRO A 38 -13.04 -21.00 -1.85
N ASP A 39 -12.97 -19.84 -2.49
CA ASP A 39 -14.11 -18.94 -2.68
C ASP A 39 -14.65 -19.16 -4.09
N ARG A 40 -15.25 -20.34 -4.32
CA ARG A 40 -15.88 -20.72 -5.59
C ARG A 40 -17.18 -21.51 -5.35
N PRO A 41 -18.19 -21.37 -6.21
CA PRO A 41 -19.46 -22.10 -6.07
C PRO A 41 -19.24 -23.62 -5.94
N GLY A 42 -20.00 -24.27 -5.06
CA GLY A 42 -20.00 -25.73 -4.92
C GLY A 42 -18.91 -26.33 -4.01
N THR A 43 -18.04 -25.51 -3.40
CA THR A 43 -16.98 -26.01 -2.48
C THR A 43 -17.33 -25.94 -0.99
N ALA A 44 -18.54 -25.54 -0.65
CA ALA A 44 -18.95 -25.31 0.74
C ALA A 44 -18.96 -26.58 1.64
N ASN A 45 -19.02 -27.77 1.04
CA ASN A 45 -19.25 -29.02 1.77
C ASN A 45 -17.97 -29.79 2.15
N ASP A 46 -16.82 -29.45 1.57
CA ASP A 46 -15.55 -30.09 1.93
C ASP A 46 -14.83 -29.21 2.96
N LYS A 47 -14.86 -29.63 4.23
CA LYS A 47 -14.26 -28.86 5.33
C LYS A 47 -12.74 -28.84 5.27
N ASP A 48 -12.14 -29.80 4.56
CA ASP A 48 -10.69 -30.02 4.51
C ASP A 48 -10.05 -29.48 3.21
N ASP A 49 -10.86 -29.02 2.23
CA ASP A 49 -10.36 -28.34 1.03
C ASP A 49 -9.85 -26.93 1.39
N LEU A 50 -8.54 -26.81 1.58
CA LEU A 50 -7.84 -25.57 1.86
C LEU A 50 -6.93 -25.20 0.69
N GLU A 51 -7.08 -23.97 0.20
CA GLU A 51 -6.19 -23.41 -0.80
C GLU A 51 -5.21 -22.43 -0.16
N VAL A 52 -3.94 -22.57 -0.53
CA VAL A 52 -2.93 -21.55 -0.22
C VAL A 52 -3.27 -20.25 -0.96
N LYS A 53 -3.43 -19.18 -0.20
CA LYS A 53 -3.73 -17.84 -0.71
C LYS A 53 -2.51 -16.93 -0.72
N VAL A 54 -1.70 -16.98 0.33
CA VAL A 54 -0.49 -16.17 0.48
C VAL A 54 0.63 -17.06 0.98
N VAL A 55 1.85 -16.83 0.48
CA VAL A 55 3.08 -17.44 1.00
C VAL A 55 4.08 -16.33 1.27
N GLY A 56 4.98 -16.55 2.22
CA GLY A 56 6.02 -15.59 2.47
C GLY A 56 7.21 -16.13 3.25
N TYR A 57 8.36 -15.53 3.00
CA TYR A 57 9.56 -15.72 3.81
C TYR A 57 9.78 -14.49 4.68
N ILE A 58 9.90 -14.72 5.98
CA ILE A 58 10.09 -13.67 6.97
C ILE A 58 11.43 -13.93 7.65
N THR A 59 12.32 -12.96 7.53
CA THR A 59 13.58 -12.95 8.26
C THR A 59 13.44 -12.02 9.45
N VAL A 60 13.75 -12.52 10.64
CA VAL A 60 13.65 -11.82 11.91
C VAL A 60 14.99 -11.87 12.63
N SER A 61 15.28 -10.79 13.37
CA SER A 61 16.43 -10.70 14.25
C SER A 61 15.97 -10.30 15.65
N PRO A 62 16.72 -10.66 16.71
CA PRO A 62 16.44 -10.15 18.05
C PRO A 62 16.58 -8.61 18.08
N PRO A 63 15.77 -7.90 18.88
CA PRO A 63 15.81 -6.45 18.98
C PRO A 63 17.21 -5.86 19.21
N GLU A 64 17.97 -6.46 20.12
CA GLU A 64 19.32 -6.07 20.49
C GLU A 64 20.35 -6.20 19.36
N MET A 65 20.02 -6.96 18.30
CA MET A 65 20.85 -7.12 17.10
C MET A 65 20.46 -6.16 15.97
N GLU A 66 19.31 -5.48 16.09
CA GLU A 66 18.81 -4.50 15.14
C GLU A 66 19.19 -3.06 15.55
N GLU A 67 19.62 -2.87 16.80
CA GLU A 67 20.05 -1.60 17.34
C GLU A 67 21.56 -1.37 17.08
N GLY A 68 21.90 -0.17 16.64
CA GLY A 68 23.27 0.22 16.32
C GLY A 68 23.37 1.65 15.80
N PRO A 69 24.59 2.18 15.60
CA PRO A 69 24.76 3.52 15.07
C PRO A 69 24.18 3.65 13.65
N ILE A 70 23.45 4.73 13.40
CA ILE A 70 22.93 5.06 12.08
C ILE A 70 24.04 5.71 11.25
N CYS A 71 24.50 5.00 10.21
CA CYS A 71 25.38 5.56 9.18
C CYS A 71 24.54 5.98 7.97
N LYS A 72 24.35 7.29 7.79
CA LYS A 72 23.51 7.82 6.70
C LYS A 72 24.26 7.81 5.38
N GLY A 73 23.67 7.18 4.37
CA GLY A 73 24.12 7.31 2.98
C GLY A 73 23.75 8.67 2.39
N THR A 74 24.36 9.04 1.27
CA THR A 74 23.98 10.23 0.49
C THR A 74 22.78 9.91 -0.40
N TRP A 75 21.58 10.21 0.09
CA TRP A 75 20.35 10.10 -0.68
C TRP A 75 19.32 11.13 -0.19
N ALA A 76 18.38 11.48 -1.07
CA ALA A 76 17.27 12.37 -0.74
C ALA A 76 16.05 12.03 -1.59
N LEU A 77 14.88 12.40 -1.09
CA LEU A 77 13.64 12.33 -1.83
C LEU A 77 13.69 13.26 -3.05
N SER A 78 13.55 12.70 -4.26
CA SER A 78 13.50 13.47 -5.52
C SER A 78 12.18 13.25 -6.27
N PRO A 79 11.46 14.32 -6.67
CA PRO A 79 11.70 15.72 -6.29
C PRO A 79 11.47 15.93 -4.78
N PRO A 80 11.97 17.00 -4.15
CA PRO A 80 11.72 17.27 -2.74
C PRO A 80 10.21 17.23 -2.40
N PRO A 81 9.81 16.75 -1.20
CA PRO A 81 8.42 16.79 -0.77
C PRO A 81 7.85 18.21 -0.82
N VAL A 82 6.52 18.30 -0.97
CA VAL A 82 5.84 19.59 -0.94
C VAL A 82 6.01 20.22 0.45
N PRO A 83 6.40 21.51 0.55
CA PRO A 83 6.69 22.13 1.84
C PRO A 83 5.45 22.31 2.71
N GLY A 84 5.67 22.27 4.02
CA GLY A 84 4.70 22.67 5.04
C GLY A 84 4.77 24.15 5.40
N SER A 85 4.18 24.53 6.53
CA SER A 85 4.14 25.93 6.98
C SER A 85 5.33 26.37 7.83
N LEU A 86 6.17 25.45 8.31
CA LEU A 86 7.31 25.80 9.16
C LEU A 86 8.40 26.52 8.37
N ALA A 87 9.20 27.34 9.05
CA ALA A 87 10.21 28.20 8.42
C ALA A 87 11.29 27.43 7.64
N ASN A 88 11.59 26.19 8.05
CA ASN A 88 12.50 25.27 7.35
C ASN A 88 11.81 24.48 6.22
N GLY A 89 10.54 24.76 5.93
CA GLY A 89 9.72 24.06 4.93
C GLY A 89 9.14 22.73 5.39
N SER A 90 9.38 22.29 6.64
CA SER A 90 8.78 21.05 7.14
C SER A 90 7.30 21.21 7.50
N VAL A 91 6.61 20.09 7.62
CA VAL A 91 5.18 20.03 7.93
C VAL A 91 4.96 20.23 9.43
N ASN A 92 4.07 21.16 9.78
CA ASN A 92 3.60 21.30 11.15
C ASN A 92 2.56 20.20 11.45
N LEU A 93 3.03 19.05 11.93
CA LEU A 93 2.18 17.88 12.20
C LEU A 93 1.11 18.14 13.26
N ALA A 94 1.37 19.02 14.23
CA ALA A 94 0.37 19.42 15.23
C ALA A 94 -0.78 20.21 14.60
N ALA A 95 -0.46 21.19 13.74
CA ALA A 95 -1.47 21.94 12.99
C ALA A 95 -2.21 21.02 11.98
N LEU A 96 -1.49 20.10 11.34
CA LEU A 96 -2.06 19.13 10.42
C LEU A 96 -3.08 18.21 11.12
N ALA A 97 -2.77 17.73 12.34
CA ALA A 97 -3.68 16.94 13.17
C ALA A 97 -4.94 17.73 13.57
N ALA A 98 -4.74 18.94 14.09
CA ALA A 98 -5.82 19.75 14.68
C ALA A 98 -6.76 20.33 13.61
N ASN A 99 -6.19 20.83 12.51
CA ASN A 99 -6.91 21.60 11.50
C ASN A 99 -7.20 20.80 10.22
N GLY A 100 -6.56 19.63 10.07
CA GLY A 100 -6.62 18.86 8.84
C GLY A 100 -5.84 19.48 7.68
N THR A 101 -5.00 20.49 7.92
CA THR A 101 -4.21 21.15 6.86
C THR A 101 -2.96 21.80 7.42
N ASP A 102 -1.89 21.81 6.62
CA ASP A 102 -0.65 22.54 6.88
C ASP A 102 0.04 22.90 5.56
N GLY A 103 0.21 24.20 5.28
CA GLY A 103 0.72 24.65 3.99
C GLY A 103 -0.09 24.09 2.82
N ALA A 104 0.54 23.28 1.96
CA ALA A 104 -0.15 22.62 0.85
C ALA A 104 -0.74 21.24 1.21
N TRP A 105 -0.49 20.73 2.41
CA TRP A 105 -1.00 19.43 2.87
C TRP A 105 -2.43 19.55 3.38
N VAL A 106 -3.23 18.55 3.08
CA VAL A 106 -4.63 18.47 3.51
C VAL A 106 -5.02 17.04 3.83
N ARG A 107 -5.84 16.87 4.87
CA ARG A 107 -6.47 15.61 5.23
C ARG A 107 -7.39 15.17 4.11
N LEU A 108 -7.21 13.94 3.63
CA LEU A 108 -8.11 13.36 2.65
C LEU A 108 -9.46 13.04 3.31
N PRO A 109 -10.57 13.14 2.56
CA PRO A 109 -11.86 12.68 3.04
C PRO A 109 -11.81 11.21 3.45
N ARG A 110 -12.63 10.83 4.43
CA ARG A 110 -12.78 9.44 4.83
C ARG A 110 -13.15 8.60 3.60
N PRO A 111 -12.51 7.44 3.38
CA PRO A 111 -12.85 6.57 2.27
C PRO A 111 -14.30 6.06 2.41
N PRO A 112 -14.95 5.65 1.32
CA PRO A 112 -16.24 4.96 1.39
C PRO A 112 -16.14 3.70 2.27
N PRO A 113 -17.20 3.31 3.00
CA PRO A 113 -17.18 2.13 3.87
C PRO A 113 -16.78 0.83 3.16
N ALA A 114 -17.05 0.73 1.86
CA ALA A 114 -16.68 -0.40 1.01
C ALA A 114 -15.16 -0.61 0.85
N LEU A 115 -14.37 0.45 1.04
CA LEU A 115 -12.91 0.37 1.02
C LEU A 115 -12.41 0.18 2.44
N THR A 116 -12.40 -1.07 2.90
CA THR A 116 -12.13 -1.42 4.30
C THR A 116 -10.72 -1.05 4.77
N ALA A 117 -9.67 -1.40 4.03
CA ALA A 117 -8.29 -1.15 4.46
C ALA A 117 -7.98 0.35 4.70
N PRO A 118 -8.30 1.27 3.77
CA PRO A 118 -8.13 2.70 4.04
C PRO A 118 -8.91 3.27 5.24
N GLN A 119 -9.94 2.58 5.77
CA GLN A 119 -10.65 3.01 7.00
C GLN A 119 -9.75 2.99 8.24
N HIS A 120 -8.64 2.25 8.21
CA HIS A 120 -7.73 2.12 9.33
C HIS A 120 -6.72 3.26 9.42
N LEU A 121 -6.83 4.29 8.56
CA LEU A 121 -5.86 5.39 8.44
C LEU A 121 -6.51 6.76 8.36
N GLU A 122 -5.83 7.76 8.94
CA GLU A 122 -5.94 9.15 8.49
C GLU A 122 -4.81 9.43 7.50
N ILE A 123 -5.17 9.81 6.27
CA ILE A 123 -4.21 10.09 5.21
C ILE A 123 -4.25 11.58 4.88
N TYR A 124 -3.07 12.18 4.77
CA TYR A 124 -2.89 13.58 4.40
C TYR A 124 -1.99 13.63 3.17
N ALA A 125 -2.38 14.37 2.16
CA ALA A 125 -1.66 14.45 0.89
C ALA A 125 -1.58 15.89 0.39
N PRO A 126 -0.64 16.20 -0.52
CA PRO A 126 -0.58 17.52 -1.13
C PRO A 126 -1.89 17.85 -1.87
N ARG A 127 -2.38 19.07 -1.66
CA ARG A 127 -3.56 19.62 -2.33
C ARG A 127 -3.29 19.64 -3.82
N ARG A 128 -4.12 18.92 -4.58
CA ARG A 128 -4.09 18.96 -6.04
C ARG A 128 -4.54 20.33 -6.53
N LYS A 129 -3.68 21.02 -7.28
CA LYS A 129 -4.00 22.27 -7.99
C LYS A 129 -4.30 21.95 -9.46
N GLY A 130 -5.35 22.56 -10.00
CA GLY A 130 -5.72 22.44 -11.42
C GLY A 130 -6.68 21.29 -11.75
N PRO A 131 -7.03 21.13 -13.04
CA PRO A 131 -7.98 20.13 -13.51
C PRO A 131 -7.43 18.71 -13.32
N LYS A 132 -8.32 17.75 -13.01
CA LYS A 132 -7.98 16.32 -12.86
C LYS A 132 -7.86 15.63 -14.22
N THR A 133 -6.97 16.11 -15.08
CA THR A 133 -6.71 15.46 -16.37
C THR A 133 -5.98 14.13 -16.20
N LEU A 134 -6.07 13.27 -17.20
CA LEU A 134 -5.36 11.99 -17.24
C LEU A 134 -3.84 12.17 -17.10
N GLU A 135 -3.29 13.21 -17.72
CA GLU A 135 -1.88 13.58 -17.62
C GLU A 135 -1.51 14.03 -16.20
N SER A 136 -2.33 14.90 -15.58
CA SER A 136 -2.07 15.39 -14.22
C SER A 136 -2.05 14.26 -13.17
N ARG A 137 -2.86 13.21 -13.38
CA ARG A 137 -2.93 12.02 -12.52
C ARG A 137 -1.74 11.07 -12.75
N GLN A 138 -1.06 11.20 -13.87
CA GLN A 138 0.15 10.44 -14.22
C GLN A 138 1.45 11.15 -13.80
N LYS A 139 1.40 12.10 -12.85
CA LYS A 139 2.61 12.60 -12.21
C LYS A 139 3.28 11.53 -11.35
N GLN A 140 4.62 11.49 -11.38
CA GLN A 140 5.45 10.33 -11.04
C GLN A 140 5.45 9.89 -9.57
N VAL A 141 5.23 10.83 -8.65
CA VAL A 141 5.48 10.63 -7.21
C VAL A 141 4.22 10.92 -6.41
N VAL A 142 3.94 10.04 -5.47
CA VAL A 142 2.85 10.18 -4.50
C VAL A 142 3.46 10.26 -3.11
N ASP A 143 3.23 11.38 -2.44
CA ASP A 143 3.58 11.57 -1.04
C ASP A 143 2.32 11.58 -0.17
N GLN A 144 2.40 10.95 1.01
CA GLN A 144 1.37 11.04 2.03
C GLN A 144 1.96 11.03 3.44
N TRP A 145 1.34 11.77 4.35
CA TRP A 145 1.47 11.53 5.79
C TRP A 145 0.33 10.63 6.25
N ALA A 146 0.60 9.73 7.18
CA ALA A 146 -0.39 8.81 7.72
C ALA A 146 -0.33 8.72 9.25
N ARG A 147 -1.51 8.72 9.86
CA ARG A 147 -1.72 8.27 11.25
C ARG A 147 -2.48 6.97 11.25
N PHE A 148 -2.15 6.10 12.19
CA PHE A 148 -2.87 4.84 12.35
C PHE A 148 -4.15 5.07 13.14
N THR A 149 -5.29 4.66 12.59
CA THR A 149 -6.61 4.73 13.24
C THR A 149 -7.33 3.40 13.08
N PRO A 150 -6.91 2.33 13.78
CA PRO A 150 -7.47 1.00 13.59
C PRO A 150 -9.00 0.99 13.77
N GLY A 151 -9.71 0.48 12.76
CA GLY A 151 -11.17 0.44 12.73
C GLY A 151 -11.82 1.82 12.56
N GLY A 152 -11.05 2.87 12.27
CA GLY A 152 -11.51 4.24 12.13
C GLY A 152 -12.11 4.82 13.40
N LYS A 153 -11.64 4.37 14.58
CA LYS A 153 -12.18 4.76 15.89
C LYS A 153 -11.31 5.81 16.57
N THR A 154 -10.09 5.45 16.94
CA THR A 154 -9.17 6.29 17.69
C THR A 154 -7.80 6.26 17.04
N VAL A 155 -7.07 7.36 17.16
CA VAL A 155 -5.66 7.38 16.77
C VAL A 155 -4.88 6.45 17.68
N ALA A 156 -4.12 5.57 17.05
CA ALA A 156 -3.14 4.69 17.66
C ALA A 156 -1.74 5.04 17.15
N ARG A 157 -0.73 4.39 17.71
CA ARG A 157 0.66 4.58 17.32
C ARG A 157 1.10 3.43 16.40
N TRP A 158 1.92 3.77 15.42
CA TRP A 158 2.57 2.81 14.54
C TRP A 158 3.55 1.95 15.33
N SER A 159 3.53 0.64 15.11
CA SER A 159 4.51 -0.33 15.56
C SER A 159 5.23 -0.97 14.36
N ASN A 160 6.26 -1.78 14.62
CA ASN A 160 6.97 -2.54 13.58
C ASN A 160 6.05 -3.51 12.82
N GLU A 161 4.99 -4.00 13.45
CA GLU A 161 3.98 -4.87 12.84
C GLU A 161 2.95 -4.05 12.06
N ALA A 162 2.50 -2.93 12.64
CA ALA A 162 1.49 -2.09 12.00
C ALA A 162 2.01 -1.36 10.75
N VAL A 163 3.31 -1.03 10.68
CA VAL A 163 3.89 -0.37 9.49
C VAL A 163 3.80 -1.26 8.24
N MET A 164 3.69 -2.58 8.39
CA MET A 164 3.42 -3.50 7.28
C MET A 164 2.11 -3.17 6.56
N PHE A 165 1.11 -2.68 7.30
CA PHE A 165 -0.17 -2.24 6.74
C PHE A 165 -0.03 -0.93 5.95
N LEU A 166 0.79 0.01 6.45
CA LEU A 166 1.08 1.26 5.77
C LEU A 166 1.84 1.03 4.46
N ALA A 167 2.71 0.02 4.43
CA ALA A 167 3.51 -0.36 3.26
C ALA A 167 2.67 -0.84 2.06
N ASP A 168 1.35 -1.01 2.21
CA ASP A 168 0.43 -1.44 1.14
C ASP A 168 -0.84 -0.57 1.03
N THR A 169 -0.87 0.63 1.61
CA THR A 169 -2.09 1.47 1.62
C THR A 169 -1.84 2.89 1.07
N PHE A 170 -2.07 3.05 -0.25
CA PHE A 170 -1.77 4.30 -0.98
C PHE A 170 -2.87 4.69 -1.98
N PRO A 171 -4.01 5.27 -1.55
CA PRO A 171 -5.13 5.59 -2.45
C PRO A 171 -4.75 6.48 -3.64
N ALA A 172 -3.83 7.43 -3.45
CA ALA A 172 -3.35 8.30 -4.52
C ALA A 172 -2.44 7.57 -5.53
N ALA A 173 -1.71 6.52 -5.11
CA ALA A 173 -0.94 5.69 -6.04
C ALA A 173 -1.86 4.80 -6.89
N LEU A 174 -2.94 4.27 -6.32
CA LEU A 174 -3.95 3.53 -7.09
C LEU A 174 -4.64 4.42 -8.14
N ASP A 175 -4.97 5.67 -7.76
CA ASP A 175 -5.51 6.67 -8.69
C ASP A 175 -4.59 6.94 -9.89
N ARG A 176 -3.27 6.93 -9.66
CA ARG A 176 -2.23 7.05 -10.68
C ARG A 176 -2.18 5.80 -11.57
N LEU A 177 -2.16 4.60 -10.99
CA LEU A 177 -2.15 3.34 -11.76
C LEU A 177 -3.35 3.24 -12.69
N GLY A 178 -4.55 3.60 -12.22
CA GLY A 178 -5.75 3.65 -13.06
C GLY A 178 -5.61 4.63 -14.22
N ALA A 179 -5.01 5.80 -13.99
CA ALA A 179 -4.75 6.78 -15.07
C ALA A 179 -3.73 6.26 -16.11
N MET A 180 -2.67 5.58 -15.67
CA MET A 180 -1.69 4.97 -16.57
C MET A 180 -2.32 3.88 -17.44
N GLU A 181 -3.18 3.03 -16.86
CA GLU A 181 -3.87 1.98 -17.61
C GLU A 181 -4.89 2.56 -18.61
N THR A 182 -5.66 3.58 -18.22
CA THR A 182 -6.55 4.29 -19.15
C THR A 182 -5.78 4.88 -20.34
N SER A 183 -4.61 5.49 -20.10
CA SER A 183 -3.73 5.97 -21.19
C SER A 183 -3.25 4.84 -22.09
N ARG A 184 -2.84 3.70 -21.51
CA ARG A 184 -2.39 2.54 -22.28
C ARG A 184 -3.51 1.94 -23.13
N LEU A 185 -4.74 1.89 -22.62
CA LEU A 185 -5.91 1.41 -23.36
C LEU A 185 -6.29 2.38 -24.49
N ARG A 186 -6.20 3.69 -24.28
CA ARG A 186 -6.40 4.73 -25.31
C ARG A 186 -5.44 4.50 -26.49
N ALA A 187 -4.14 4.44 -26.20
CA ALA A 187 -3.12 4.19 -27.22
C ALA A 187 -3.35 2.87 -27.97
N LYS A 188 -3.81 1.81 -27.28
CA LYS A 188 -4.08 0.51 -27.91
C LYS A 188 -5.27 0.55 -28.87
N GLU A 189 -6.34 1.26 -28.53
CA GLU A 189 -7.51 1.38 -29.41
C GLU A 189 -7.25 2.34 -30.59
N GLU A 190 -6.48 3.41 -30.37
CA GLU A 190 -5.99 4.28 -31.45
C GLU A 190 -5.20 3.49 -32.50
N LEU A 191 -4.28 2.61 -32.06
CA LEU A 191 -3.55 1.68 -32.95
C LEU A 191 -4.47 0.71 -33.71
N ARG A 192 -5.69 0.47 -33.22
CA ARG A 192 -6.70 -0.39 -33.85
C ARG A 192 -7.69 0.40 -34.71
N GLY A 193 -7.51 1.71 -34.86
CA GLY A 193 -8.44 2.60 -35.56
C GLY A 193 -9.81 2.69 -34.88
N ARG A 194 -9.89 2.43 -33.57
CA ARG A 194 -11.13 2.45 -32.79
C ARG A 194 -11.04 3.53 -31.72
N GLN A 195 -12.15 4.19 -31.46
CA GLN A 195 -12.28 5.05 -30.28
C GLN A 195 -12.72 4.19 -29.10
N LEU A 196 -12.16 4.42 -27.91
CA LEU A 196 -12.66 3.78 -26.70
C LEU A 196 -14.14 4.11 -26.52
N LYS A 197 -14.98 3.07 -26.41
CA LYS A 197 -16.39 3.22 -26.04
C LYS A 197 -16.49 3.34 -24.51
N GLY A 198 -17.00 4.46 -24.01
CA GLY A 198 -17.31 4.68 -22.59
C GLY A 198 -16.35 5.62 -21.84
N ASN A 199 -16.78 6.11 -20.68
CA ASN A 199 -15.99 6.98 -19.80
C ASN A 199 -14.95 6.16 -19.01
N ALA A 200 -13.80 5.86 -19.63
CA ALA A 200 -12.66 5.23 -18.96
C ALA A 200 -11.96 6.14 -17.90
N GLU A 201 -12.61 7.22 -17.49
CA GLU A 201 -12.08 8.21 -16.53
C GLU A 201 -12.48 7.88 -15.08
N ASP A 202 -13.39 6.92 -14.89
CA ASP A 202 -13.89 6.49 -13.60
C ASP A 202 -12.91 5.57 -12.87
N LYS A 203 -12.65 5.87 -11.59
CA LYS A 203 -11.73 5.09 -10.74
C LYS A 203 -12.24 3.68 -10.43
N GLU A 204 -13.53 3.44 -10.67
CA GLU A 204 -14.24 2.18 -10.36
C GLU A 204 -14.00 1.10 -11.42
N THR A 205 -13.29 1.42 -12.51
CA THR A 205 -13.07 0.48 -13.63
C THR A 205 -12.03 -0.61 -13.32
N PHE A 206 -11.11 -0.36 -12.38
CA PHE A 206 -9.96 -1.25 -12.17
C PHE A 206 -9.86 -1.83 -10.76
N TRP A 207 -9.35 -3.06 -10.70
CA TRP A 207 -8.85 -3.73 -9.52
C TRP A 207 -7.32 -3.83 -9.59
N TYR A 208 -6.68 -3.65 -8.44
CA TYR A 208 -5.22 -3.53 -8.31
C TYR A 208 -4.64 -4.63 -7.42
N PRO A 209 -4.67 -5.91 -7.81
CA PRO A 209 -4.12 -6.96 -6.96
C PRO A 209 -2.60 -6.87 -6.91
N THR A 210 -2.06 -6.76 -5.70
CA THR A 210 -0.64 -6.98 -5.41
C THR A 210 -0.32 -8.45 -5.69
N VAL A 211 0.78 -8.69 -6.41
CA VAL A 211 1.30 -10.03 -6.76
C VAL A 211 2.42 -10.42 -5.82
N THR A 212 3.35 -9.49 -5.59
CA THR A 212 4.46 -9.64 -4.64
C THR A 212 4.62 -8.37 -3.83
N LEU A 213 4.96 -8.51 -2.55
CA LEU A 213 5.30 -7.41 -1.66
C LEU A 213 6.57 -7.78 -0.90
N ASN A 214 7.59 -6.95 -1.03
CA ASN A 214 8.81 -7.05 -0.26
C ASN A 214 8.89 -5.83 0.66
N ILE A 215 9.31 -6.03 1.91
CA ILE A 215 9.54 -4.95 2.86
C ILE A 215 10.75 -5.23 3.72
N ASP A 216 11.62 -4.23 3.84
CA ASP A 216 12.80 -4.22 4.68
C ASP A 216 12.64 -3.12 5.74
N LEU A 217 12.52 -3.54 7.00
CA LEU A 217 12.57 -2.63 8.15
C LEU A 217 14.03 -2.22 8.37
N LYS A 218 14.30 -0.92 8.36
CA LYS A 218 15.64 -0.34 8.44
C LYS A 218 15.92 0.25 9.80
N THR A 219 14.92 0.89 10.38
CA THR A 219 14.99 1.47 11.72
C THR A 219 13.82 0.93 12.51
N ARG A 220 14.12 0.40 13.69
CA ARG A 220 13.13 -0.13 14.61
C ARG A 220 12.31 1.01 15.17
N ILE A 221 10.98 0.89 15.06
CA ILE A 221 10.08 1.82 15.73
C ILE A 221 10.16 1.57 17.25
N PRO A 222 10.27 2.62 18.09
CA PRO A 222 10.29 2.48 19.53
C PRO A 222 9.09 1.69 20.09
N PRO A 223 9.21 1.02 21.24
CA PRO A 223 8.13 0.23 21.83
C PRO A 223 6.83 1.02 22.07
N GLU A 224 6.93 2.31 22.41
CA GLU A 224 5.81 3.23 22.56
C GLU A 224 5.17 3.63 21.22
N GLY A 225 5.80 3.30 20.09
CA GLY A 225 5.34 3.60 18.74
C GLY A 225 5.50 5.06 18.35
N VAL A 226 5.24 5.36 17.08
CA VAL A 226 5.23 6.73 16.54
C VAL A 226 3.86 7.09 16.00
N GLU A 227 3.47 8.36 16.12
CA GLU A 227 2.14 8.78 15.66
C GLU A 227 2.08 9.00 14.15
N TRP A 228 3.17 9.50 13.58
CA TRP A 228 3.24 9.96 12.20
C TRP A 228 4.30 9.19 11.43
N LEU A 229 3.94 8.79 10.21
CA LEU A 229 4.87 8.30 9.21
C LEU A 229 4.58 8.98 7.89
N HIS A 230 5.64 9.31 7.15
CA HIS A 230 5.56 9.77 5.77
C HIS A 230 5.84 8.61 4.83
N THR A 231 5.04 8.46 3.78
CA THR A 231 5.35 7.54 2.69
C THR A 231 5.50 8.27 1.38
N ARG A 232 6.55 7.89 0.63
CA ARG A 232 6.69 8.20 -0.78
C ARG A 232 6.51 6.94 -1.60
N VAL A 233 5.66 7.00 -2.61
CA VAL A 233 5.45 5.94 -3.59
C VAL A 233 5.86 6.42 -4.97
N VAL A 234 6.69 5.63 -5.65
CA VAL A 234 7.13 5.86 -7.02
C VAL A 234 6.72 4.67 -7.88
N THR A 235 6.07 4.95 -9.01
CA THR A 235 5.79 3.98 -10.07
C THR A 235 6.62 4.35 -11.28
N ARG A 236 7.57 3.48 -11.67
CA ARG A 236 8.44 3.72 -12.83
C ARG A 236 7.77 3.34 -14.12
N MET A 237 7.08 2.21 -14.16
CA MET A 237 6.51 1.68 -15.38
C MET A 237 5.23 0.92 -15.13
N LEU A 238 4.28 1.13 -16.05
CA LEU A 238 3.19 0.20 -16.30
C LEU A 238 3.42 -0.37 -17.69
N ARG A 239 3.61 -1.69 -17.80
CA ARG A 239 3.77 -2.38 -19.09
C ARG A 239 2.84 -3.57 -19.16
N GLY A 240 2.00 -3.59 -20.21
CA GLY A 240 0.85 -4.49 -20.22
C GLY A 240 -0.06 -4.15 -19.05
N SER A 241 -0.45 -5.13 -18.24
CA SER A 241 -1.26 -4.93 -17.03
C SER A 241 -0.44 -5.00 -15.74
N ARG A 242 0.89 -4.85 -15.79
CA ARG A 242 1.80 -4.96 -14.63
C ARG A 242 2.46 -3.63 -14.34
N ALA A 243 2.51 -3.24 -13.08
CA ALA A 243 3.17 -2.03 -12.60
C ALA A 243 4.03 -2.30 -11.36
N ASP A 244 5.10 -1.53 -11.21
CA ASP A 244 5.92 -1.47 -10.00
C ASP A 244 5.43 -0.41 -9.02
N LEU A 245 5.63 -0.66 -7.72
CA LEU A 245 5.50 0.34 -6.67
C LEU A 245 6.74 0.26 -5.78
N ASP A 246 7.52 1.32 -5.76
CA ASP A 246 8.61 1.48 -4.80
C ASP A 246 8.17 2.46 -3.71
N VAL A 247 8.24 2.01 -2.47
CA VAL A 247 7.77 2.74 -1.29
C VAL A 247 8.93 3.01 -0.36
N VAL A 248 9.06 4.26 0.06
CA VAL A 248 9.93 4.69 1.15
C VAL A 248 9.04 5.15 2.31
N ILE A 249 9.29 4.65 3.51
CA ILE A 249 8.61 5.05 4.75
C ILE A 249 9.62 5.76 5.65
N LEU A 250 9.26 6.97 6.06
CA LEU A 250 10.08 7.87 6.87
C LEU A 250 9.36 8.28 8.15
N ASP A 251 10.14 8.63 9.16
CA ASP A 251 9.65 9.34 10.34
C ASP A 251 9.49 10.86 10.06
N PRO A 252 8.97 11.64 11.03
CA PRO A 252 8.84 13.10 10.91
C PRO A 252 10.14 13.85 10.59
N GLU A 253 11.27 13.33 11.06
CA GLU A 253 12.61 13.89 10.90
C GLU A 253 13.24 13.54 9.54
N GLY A 254 12.61 12.62 8.79
CA GLY A 254 13.08 12.16 7.48
C GLY A 254 14.01 10.94 7.55
N GLU A 255 14.13 10.29 8.71
CA GLU A 255 14.90 9.05 8.86
C GLU A 255 14.16 7.86 8.27
N LEU A 256 14.94 6.95 7.69
CA LEU A 256 14.42 5.78 7.00
C LEU A 256 13.89 4.74 7.98
N ILE A 257 12.58 4.51 7.97
CA ILE A 257 11.94 3.45 8.76
C ILE A 257 11.90 2.15 7.98
N ALA A 258 11.41 2.20 6.73
CA ALA A 258 11.27 1.01 5.91
C ALA A 258 11.37 1.31 4.41
N LEU A 259 11.77 0.30 3.65
CA LEU A 259 11.69 0.25 2.20
C LEU A 259 10.74 -0.86 1.80
N SER A 260 9.90 -0.64 0.80
CA SER A 260 9.08 -1.70 0.22
C SER A 260 9.08 -1.63 -1.30
N THR A 261 9.04 -2.79 -1.94
CA THR A 261 8.85 -2.91 -3.39
C THR A 261 7.70 -3.87 -3.65
N GLN A 262 6.87 -3.52 -4.62
CA GLN A 262 5.71 -4.33 -4.99
C GLN A 262 5.58 -4.48 -6.51
N VAL A 263 4.98 -5.60 -6.90
CA VAL A 263 4.42 -5.78 -8.23
C VAL A 263 2.91 -5.81 -8.09
N ALA A 264 2.22 -4.91 -8.77
CA ALA A 264 0.76 -4.88 -8.83
C ALA A 264 0.28 -5.16 -10.26
N LEU A 265 -0.90 -5.76 -10.39
CA LEU A 265 -1.62 -5.75 -11.66
C LEU A 265 -2.58 -4.56 -11.70
N VAL A 266 -2.88 -4.08 -12.91
CA VAL A 266 -4.00 -3.16 -13.16
C VAL A 266 -4.94 -3.85 -14.13
N VAL A 267 -6.09 -4.28 -13.64
CA VAL A 267 -7.01 -5.16 -14.38
C VAL A 267 -8.45 -4.72 -14.19
N ASP A 268 -9.35 -5.17 -15.05
CA ASP A 268 -10.79 -4.87 -14.93
C ASP A 268 -11.35 -5.29 -13.57
N ALA A 269 -12.13 -4.41 -12.93
CA ALA A 269 -12.71 -4.63 -11.61
C ALA A 269 -13.61 -5.86 -11.54
N SER A 270 -14.24 -6.28 -12.64
CA SER A 270 -15.04 -7.50 -12.73
C SER A 270 -14.24 -8.76 -12.39
N ARG A 271 -12.91 -8.75 -12.55
CA ARG A 271 -12.05 -9.87 -12.13
C ARG A 271 -12.05 -10.08 -10.62
N ASN A 272 -12.34 -9.04 -9.83
CA ASN A 272 -12.45 -9.16 -8.37
C ASN A 272 -13.80 -9.73 -7.93
N THR A 273 -14.86 -9.62 -8.73
CA THR A 273 -16.21 -10.08 -8.36
C THR A 273 -16.58 -11.41 -9.03
N LYS A 274 -16.02 -11.70 -10.21
CA LYS A 274 -16.28 -12.93 -10.95
C LYS A 274 -15.92 -14.16 -10.11
N GLY A 275 -16.87 -15.10 -10.00
CA GLY A 275 -16.68 -16.40 -9.37
C GLY A 275 -16.74 -16.42 -7.83
N ARG A 276 -17.16 -15.34 -7.15
CA ARG A 276 -17.42 -15.34 -5.70
C ARG A 276 -18.58 -16.27 -5.34
N ALA A 277 -18.46 -17.00 -4.23
CA ALA A 277 -19.51 -17.87 -3.72
C ALA A 277 -20.60 -17.11 -2.92
N GLY A 278 -20.31 -15.90 -2.44
CA GLY A 278 -21.22 -15.10 -1.62
C GLY A 278 -21.50 -13.70 -2.19
N PRO A 279 -22.61 -13.05 -1.77
CA PRO A 279 -23.01 -11.72 -2.22
C PRO A 279 -22.25 -10.59 -1.50
N GLU A 280 -21.07 -10.86 -0.92
CA GLU A 280 -20.21 -9.84 -0.32
C GLU A 280 -19.74 -8.88 -1.41
N LYS A 281 -20.62 -7.92 -1.71
CA LYS A 281 -20.31 -6.65 -2.35
C LYS A 281 -19.31 -5.96 -1.43
N LEU A 282 -18.22 -5.50 -2.03
CA LEU A 282 -17.27 -4.60 -1.38
C LEU A 282 -18.02 -3.50 -0.64
#